data_AF-A0A820V3J4-F1
#
_entry.id   AF-A0A820V3J4-F1
#
_cell.length_a   1.000
_cell.length_b   1.000
_cell.length_c   1.000
_cell.angle_alpha   90.00
_cell.angle_beta   90.00
_cell.angle_gamma   90.00
#
_symmetry.space_group_name_H-M   'P 1'
#
loop_
_entity.id
_entity.type
_entity.pdbx_description
1 polymer ?
#
loop_
_entity_poly.entity_id
_entity_poly.type
_entity_poly.pdbx_seq_one_letter_code
_entity_poly.pdbx_strand_id
1 'polypeptide(L)'
;SALSGFDDEGFIYFPSACANGEKCSIHVALHGCQQGKSVVGDVFATKAGYLEVAELNNIIVIFPQVVKSLMLPTNPMGCWDWWGYSSIYYATQDAPQMSGVKNMIDTVRMIKKVFAATN
;
A
#
# COMPACT_ATOMS: atom_id res chain seq x y z
N SER A 1 -5.49 11.76 5.31
CA SER A 1 -4.56 11.25 6.34
C SER A 1 -5.32 10.86 7.61
N ALA A 2 -5.91 11.75 8.42
CA ALA A 2 -6.62 11.32 9.63
C ALA A 2 -7.95 10.57 9.38
N LEU A 3 -8.86 11.14 8.58
CA LEU A 3 -10.19 10.53 8.34
C LEU A 3 -10.16 9.30 7.43
N SER A 4 -9.17 9.23 6.54
CA SER A 4 -8.98 8.08 5.64
C SER A 4 -8.37 6.86 6.35
N GLY A 5 -7.76 7.04 7.53
CA GLY A 5 -7.11 5.98 8.29
C GLY A 5 -5.83 5.42 7.67
N PHE A 6 -5.24 6.11 6.68
CA PHE A 6 -3.92 5.74 6.14
C PHE A 6 -2.84 6.03 7.19
N ASP A 7 -1.83 5.16 7.23
CA ASP A 7 -0.56 5.46 7.89
C ASP A 7 0.22 6.51 7.07
N ASP A 8 1.16 7.22 7.71
CA ASP A 8 2.01 8.21 7.04
C ASP A 8 3.08 7.51 6.17
N GLU A 9 3.37 6.24 6.44
CA GLU A 9 4.34 5.45 5.72
C GLU A 9 3.73 4.18 5.12
N GLY A 10 4.18 3.81 3.92
CA GLY A 10 3.88 2.53 3.29
C GLY A 10 5.12 1.92 2.66
N PHE A 11 4.98 0.72 2.11
CA PHE A 11 6.10 0.00 1.48
C PHE A 11 5.88 -0.18 -0.01
N ILE A 12 6.97 -0.27 -0.75
CA ILE A 12 6.98 -0.60 -2.17
C ILE A 12 8.19 -1.48 -2.46
N TYR A 13 7.98 -2.49 -3.28
CA TYR A 13 9.05 -3.34 -3.80
C TYR A 13 9.21 -3.13 -5.30
N PHE A 14 10.43 -2.77 -5.71
CA PHE A 14 10.84 -2.71 -7.10
C PHE A 14 11.69 -3.93 -7.42
N PRO A 15 11.22 -4.82 -8.31
CA PRO A 15 12.07 -5.87 -8.84
C PRO A 15 13.34 -5.32 -9.49
N SER A 16 14.42 -6.09 -9.47
CA SER A 16 15.71 -5.65 -10.02
C SER A 16 15.61 -5.22 -11.49
N ALA A 17 14.87 -5.98 -12.30
CA ALA A 17 14.58 -5.64 -13.69
C ALA A 17 13.86 -4.29 -13.83
N CYS A 18 12.84 -4.05 -13.00
CA CYS A 18 12.07 -2.81 -12.99
C CYS A 18 12.92 -1.61 -12.60
N ALA A 19 13.80 -1.78 -11.60
CA ALA A 19 14.73 -0.73 -11.18
C ALA A 19 15.72 -0.35 -12.31
N ASN A 20 16.04 -1.30 -13.18
CA ASN A 20 16.92 -1.13 -14.35
C ASN A 20 16.20 -0.62 -15.61
N GLY A 21 14.90 -0.32 -15.54
CA GLY A 21 14.15 0.33 -16.62
C GLY A 21 13.33 -0.62 -17.50
N GLU A 22 13.21 -1.90 -17.13
CA GLU A 22 12.30 -2.81 -17.82
C GLU A 22 10.84 -2.40 -17.62
N LYS A 23 9.99 -2.81 -18.57
CA LYS A 23 8.54 -2.58 -18.46
C LYS A 23 7.96 -3.54 -17.40
N CYS A 24 7.29 -2.97 -16.41
CA CYS A 24 6.74 -3.74 -15.29
C CYS A 24 5.23 -3.56 -15.12
N SER A 25 4.60 -4.61 -14.61
CA SER A 25 3.22 -4.56 -14.10
C SER A 25 3.20 -4.02 -12.67
N ILE A 26 2.04 -3.59 -12.19
CA ILE A 26 1.85 -3.13 -10.80
C ILE A 26 0.81 -4.02 -10.14
N HIS A 27 1.12 -4.51 -8.94
CA HIS A 27 0.18 -5.16 -8.04
C HIS A 27 0.08 -4.37 -6.73
N VAL A 28 -1.13 -4.28 -6.19
CA VAL A 28 -1.37 -3.69 -4.86
C VAL A 28 -1.77 -4.82 -3.92
N ALA A 29 -0.96 -5.05 -2.89
CA ALA A 29 -1.23 -6.05 -1.87
C ALA A 29 -1.71 -5.34 -0.59
N LEU A 30 -2.97 -5.58 -0.23
CA LEU A 30 -3.60 -4.99 0.95
C LEU A 30 -3.51 -5.96 2.13
N HIS A 31 -2.93 -5.50 3.24
CA HIS A 31 -2.87 -6.27 4.47
C HIS A 31 -4.25 -6.41 5.12
N GLY A 32 -4.44 -7.43 5.96
CA GLY A 32 -5.66 -7.58 6.77
C GLY A 32 -5.68 -6.69 8.01
N CYS A 33 -6.78 -6.74 8.76
CA CYS A 33 -6.87 -6.13 10.08
C CYS A 33 -5.74 -6.62 10.98
N GLN A 34 -5.19 -5.74 11.82
CA GLN A 34 -4.04 -6.01 12.70
C GLN A 34 -2.74 -6.43 11.99
N GLN A 35 -2.66 -6.30 10.67
CA GLN A 35 -1.45 -6.63 9.89
C GLN A 35 -0.78 -5.39 9.28
N GLY A 36 -1.20 -4.18 9.69
CA GLY A 36 -0.55 -2.95 9.27
C GLY A 36 0.79 -2.73 9.96
N LYS A 37 1.58 -1.80 9.41
CA LYS A 37 2.92 -1.41 9.88
C LYS A 37 3.00 -1.13 11.38
N SER A 38 2.04 -0.37 11.90
CA SER A 38 1.95 -0.04 13.33
C SER A 38 1.77 -1.25 14.25
N VAL A 39 1.44 -2.43 13.72
CA VAL A 39 1.19 -3.65 14.50
C VAL A 39 2.27 -4.70 14.28
N VAL A 40 2.65 -4.94 13.02
CA VAL A 40 3.57 -6.04 12.65
C VAL A 40 4.80 -5.56 11.87
N GLY A 41 5.04 -4.25 11.79
CA GLY A 41 6.14 -3.70 10.99
C GLY A 41 5.99 -4.04 9.51
N ASP A 42 7.07 -4.48 8.88
CA ASP A 42 7.11 -4.83 7.46
C ASP A 42 6.78 -6.32 7.19
N VAL A 43 6.35 -7.09 8.20
CA VAL A 43 6.16 -8.54 8.10
C VAL A 43 5.21 -8.94 6.96
N PHE A 44 4.08 -8.24 6.79
CA PHE A 44 3.19 -8.54 5.66
C PHE A 44 3.87 -8.30 4.31
N ALA A 45 4.58 -7.18 4.18
CA ALA A 45 5.28 -6.83 2.94
C ALA A 45 6.42 -7.81 2.61
N THR A 46 7.14 -8.30 3.63
CA THR A 46 8.36 -9.11 3.44
C THR A 46 8.15 -10.62 3.54
N LYS A 47 7.05 -11.09 4.15
CA LYS A 47 6.83 -12.53 4.46
C LYS A 47 5.55 -13.12 3.90
N ALA A 48 4.69 -12.34 3.23
CA ALA A 48 3.48 -12.87 2.61
C ALA A 48 3.70 -13.57 1.24
N GLY A 49 4.96 -13.67 0.78
CA GLY A 49 5.34 -14.39 -0.45
C GLY A 49 5.18 -13.61 -1.75
N TYR A 50 4.85 -12.30 -1.67
CA TYR A 50 4.71 -11.45 -2.85
C TYR A 50 6.04 -11.12 -3.51
N LEU A 51 7.12 -10.94 -2.73
CA LEU A 51 8.39 -10.41 -3.23
C LEU A 51 9.07 -11.37 -4.22
N GLU A 52 9.02 -12.67 -3.94
CA GLU A 52 9.61 -13.72 -4.78
C GLU A 52 8.87 -13.83 -6.12
N VAL A 53 7.53 -13.80 -6.09
CA VAL A 53 6.72 -13.80 -7.30
C VAL A 53 6.92 -12.51 -8.10
N ALA A 54 7.02 -11.37 -7.41
CA ALA A 54 7.25 -10.07 -8.00
C ALA A 54 8.58 -9.97 -8.75
N GLU A 55 9.65 -10.43 -8.12
CA GLU A 55 11.00 -10.45 -8.70
C GLU A 55 11.05 -11.29 -9.98
N LEU A 56 10.42 -12.47 -9.97
CA LEU A 56 10.44 -13.40 -11.11
C LEU A 56 9.57 -12.96 -12.30
N ASN A 57 8.64 -12.01 -12.10
CA ASN A 57 7.61 -11.67 -13.09
C ASN A 57 7.56 -10.18 -13.46
N ASN A 58 8.56 -9.38 -13.05
CA ASN A 58 8.62 -7.94 -13.31
C ASN A 58 7.34 -7.22 -12.82
N ILE A 59 6.94 -7.50 -11.57
CA ILE A 59 5.77 -6.90 -10.93
C ILE A 59 6.22 -6.00 -9.79
N ILE A 60 6.00 -4.69 -9.90
CA ILE A 60 6.17 -3.78 -8.77
C ILE A 60 5.02 -4.02 -7.80
N VAL A 61 5.32 -4.19 -6.51
CA VAL A 61 4.29 -4.40 -5.48
C VAL A 61 4.23 -3.21 -4.55
N ILE A 62 3.05 -2.61 -4.46
CA ILE A 62 2.74 -1.52 -3.52
C ILE A 62 2.02 -2.14 -2.32
N PHE A 63 2.43 -1.79 -1.11
CA PHE A 63 1.82 -2.19 0.15
C PHE A 63 1.35 -0.94 0.92
N PRO A 64 0.21 -0.34 0.52
CA PRO A 64 -0.42 0.73 1.27
C PRO A 64 -0.70 0.29 2.72
N GLN A 65 -0.70 1.23 3.66
CA GLN A 65 -0.88 0.95 5.09
C GLN A 65 -2.04 1.74 5.66
N VAL A 66 -2.85 1.08 6.48
CA VAL A 66 -3.84 1.73 7.35
C VAL A 66 -3.48 1.52 8.82
N VAL A 67 -3.78 2.52 9.64
CA VAL A 67 -3.41 2.56 11.05
C VAL A 67 -4.63 2.41 11.96
N LYS A 68 -4.42 1.85 13.15
CA LYS A 68 -5.46 1.78 14.18
C LYS A 68 -5.88 3.18 14.61
N SER A 69 -7.17 3.36 14.88
CA SER A 69 -7.71 4.57 15.49
C SER A 69 -8.78 4.21 16.52
N LEU A 70 -8.68 4.77 17.72
CA LEU A 70 -9.62 4.51 18.82
C LEU A 70 -10.72 5.57 18.93
N MET A 71 -10.57 6.71 18.26
CA MET A 71 -11.46 7.86 18.41
C MET A 71 -12.21 8.11 17.10
N LEU A 72 -11.67 8.95 16.22
CA LEU A 72 -12.32 9.35 14.98
C LEU A 72 -11.37 9.19 13.78
N PRO A 73 -11.70 8.35 12.80
CA PRO A 73 -12.76 7.35 12.81
C PRO A 73 -12.43 6.20 13.78
N THR A 74 -13.43 5.52 14.34
CA THR A 74 -13.18 4.33 15.16
C THR A 74 -12.83 3.16 14.26
N ASN A 75 -11.57 2.73 14.29
CA ASN A 75 -11.03 1.57 13.60
C ASN A 75 -9.94 0.91 14.47
N PRO A 76 -10.32 0.28 15.59
CA PRO A 76 -9.37 -0.21 16.60
C PRO A 76 -8.47 -1.34 16.08
N MET A 77 -8.88 -1.98 14.99
CA MET A 77 -8.18 -3.09 14.37
C MET A 77 -7.31 -2.67 13.19
N GLY A 78 -7.37 -1.41 12.74
CA GLY A 78 -6.60 -0.94 11.57
C GLY A 78 -6.98 -1.71 10.32
N CYS A 79 -8.27 -1.89 10.07
CA CYS A 79 -8.82 -2.51 8.87
C CYS A 79 -8.93 -1.50 7.72
N TRP A 80 -8.96 -1.99 6.49
CA TRP A 80 -9.45 -1.19 5.35
C TRP A 80 -10.94 -0.86 5.54
N ASP A 81 -11.39 0.25 4.96
CA ASP A 81 -12.74 0.75 5.11
C ASP A 81 -13.72 -0.05 4.26
N TRP A 82 -14.28 -1.10 4.86
CA TRP A 82 -15.33 -1.92 4.25
C TRP A 82 -16.72 -1.69 4.87
N TRP A 83 -16.83 -0.77 5.84
CA TRP A 83 -18.09 -0.47 6.54
C TRP A 83 -18.46 1.03 6.57
N GLY A 84 -17.68 1.90 5.96
CA GLY A 84 -17.97 3.33 5.82
C GLY A 84 -17.44 4.21 6.94
N TYR A 85 -16.35 3.83 7.62
CA TYR A 85 -15.82 4.65 8.71
C TYR A 85 -15.18 5.95 8.22
N SER A 86 -14.70 5.99 6.99
CA SER A 86 -14.06 7.18 6.41
C SER A 86 -15.03 8.02 5.58
N SER A 87 -16.05 7.40 4.97
CA SER A 87 -17.02 8.06 4.09
C SER A 87 -18.21 7.15 3.80
N ILE A 88 -19.38 7.72 3.51
CA ILE A 88 -20.54 6.97 2.96
C ILE A 88 -20.27 6.39 1.57
N TYR A 89 -19.28 6.92 0.86
CA TYR A 89 -18.87 6.48 -0.48
C TYR A 89 -17.77 5.42 -0.44
N TYR A 90 -17.49 4.80 0.71
CA TYR A 90 -16.33 3.92 0.94
C TYR A 90 -16.14 2.80 -0.10
N ALA A 91 -17.21 2.32 -0.73
CA ALA A 91 -17.19 1.28 -1.76
C ALA A 91 -17.17 1.81 -3.20
N THR A 92 -17.02 3.12 -3.42
CA THR A 92 -16.98 3.74 -4.75
C THR A 92 -15.60 4.28 -5.10
N GLN A 93 -15.44 4.76 -6.33
CA GLN A 93 -14.21 5.42 -6.78
C GLN A 93 -13.92 6.74 -6.04
N ASP A 94 -14.95 7.34 -5.42
CA ASP A 94 -14.85 8.58 -4.65
C ASP A 94 -14.43 8.34 -3.19
N ALA A 95 -14.27 7.08 -2.78
CA ALA A 95 -13.83 6.75 -1.43
C ALA A 95 -12.41 7.30 -1.15
N PRO A 96 -12.15 7.86 0.05
CA PRO A 96 -10.83 8.33 0.42
C PRO A 96 -9.73 7.27 0.29
N GLN A 97 -10.03 6.01 0.63
CA GLN A 97 -9.06 4.91 0.49
C GLN A 97 -8.86 4.47 -0.96
N MET A 98 -9.93 4.39 -1.75
CA MET A 98 -9.81 4.03 -3.17
C MET A 98 -9.04 5.09 -3.96
N SER A 99 -9.32 6.36 -3.73
CA SER A 99 -8.59 7.46 -4.38
C SER A 99 -7.12 7.51 -3.91
N GLY A 100 -6.85 7.27 -2.62
CA GLY A 100 -5.49 7.19 -2.09
C GLY A 100 -4.66 6.10 -2.75
N VAL A 101 -5.20 4.87 -2.86
CA VAL A 101 -4.52 3.76 -3.54
C VAL A 101 -4.33 4.06 -5.03
N LYS A 102 -5.33 4.64 -5.70
CA LYS A 102 -5.21 5.04 -7.10
C LYS A 102 -4.09 6.06 -7.32
N ASN A 103 -3.97 7.04 -6.43
CA ASN A 103 -2.90 8.04 -6.50
C ASN A 103 -1.53 7.39 -6.31
N MET A 104 -1.37 6.43 -5.39
CA MET A 104 -0.12 5.68 -5.23
C MET A 104 0.24 4.92 -6.51
N ILE A 105 -0.71 4.24 -7.14
CA ILE A 105 -0.51 3.55 -8.43
C ILE A 105 -0.05 4.55 -9.50
N ASP A 106 -0.72 5.70 -9.62
CA ASP A 106 -0.37 6.70 -10.62
C ASP A 106 1.02 7.31 -10.37
N THR A 107 1.38 7.58 -9.11
CA THR A 107 2.72 8.03 -8.75
C THR A 107 3.77 7.02 -9.19
N VAL A 108 3.55 5.73 -8.93
CA VAL A 108 4.49 4.67 -9.33
C VAL A 108 4.61 4.56 -10.85
N ARG A 109 3.51 4.70 -11.60
CA ARG A 109 3.53 4.70 -13.07
C ARG A 109 4.40 5.82 -13.68
N MET A 110 4.59 6.92 -12.95
CA MET A 110 5.39 8.05 -13.40
C MET A 110 6.89 7.87 -13.09
N ILE A 111 7.27 6.85 -12.32
CA ILE A 111 8.67 6.57 -11.99
C ILE A 111 9.36 5.99 -13.23
N LYS A 112 10.31 6.74 -13.77
CA LYS A 112 11.12 6.33 -14.93
C LYS A 112 12.45 5.68 -14.54
N LYS A 113 12.92 5.93 -13.32
CA LYS A 113 14.20 5.45 -12.81
C LYS A 113 14.15 5.40 -11.29
N VAL A 114 14.63 4.30 -10.73
CA VAL A 114 14.83 4.13 -9.29
C VAL A 114 16.33 4.30 -9.01
N PHE A 115 16.67 5.08 -7.99
CA PHE A 115 18.05 5.22 -7.53
C PHE A 115 18.19 4.48 -6.20
N ALA A 116 19.18 3.62 -6.08
CA ALA A 116 19.55 3.07 -4.78
C ALA A 116 20.20 4.18 -3.96
N ALA A 117 19.75 4.37 -2.70
CA ALA A 117 20.46 5.23 -1.77
C ALA A 117 21.81 4.56 -1.45
N THR A 118 22.90 5.26 -1.72
CA THR A 118 24.23 4.88 -1.23
C THR A 118 24.37 5.41 0.19
N ASN A 119 24.83 4.56 1.12
CA ASN A 119 25.20 4.96 2.47
C ASN A 119 26.42 5.89 2.47
#